data_AF-A0A563AE60-F1
#
_entry.id   AF-A0A563AE60-F1
#
_cell.length_a   1.000
_cell.length_b   1.000
_cell.length_c   1.000
_cell.angle_alpha   90.00
_cell.angle_beta   90.00
_cell.angle_gamma   90.00
#
_symmetry.space_group_name_H-M   'P 1'
#
loop_
_entity.id
_entity.type
_entity.pdbx_description
1 polymer ?
#
loop_
_entity_poly.entity_id
_entity_poly.type
_entity_poly.pdbx_seq_one_letter_code
_entity_poly.pdbx_strand_id
1 'polypeptide(L)'
;MVCPPWLQAWGLPPPVAPPSAVVEVLPAVASAEEVVAAGKVTTTGLTLKIKYEGMKMRLLRRITTLILVLALAIATTVITPGSASANSIASRPASGQHQQTGSGSPDSSSSSSYSPTGHTTNTTTPGTPTSDQSSVEPAQPTTSRNDTKTPDDEISDDESSDVDPYVIDAYDVKATVDKYNKLHIEETIKATFNKYRHGIIRTINKVNHVARVDGSKSTVYAIISNIRVSSHSSAVREGGDSTSIKLGSSLTYAKRHETYRLSYDYDLGTDPLSSSDEFYFNIIGTGWNTNIKKVTFRITMPEKFSGKPGFSTGSYGERSGSDIVKYHVNGRVIAGHTTGRLLAGEALTIRLELPQGYFKLDPVKTTIAKFVFIVPVITGIIALVLSIMILRKEKSKSTPVIRYTAPDGLNSLELVFANDNTIPHKSAASMVVYLANKGYLTIDIDGENFTLTKLKDYDGQNESERIFMNGLFNNDHP
;
A
#
# COMPACT_ATOMS: atom_id res chain seq x y z
N MET A 1 35.53 -10.11 -8.53
CA MET A 1 35.05 -8.84 -7.94
C MET A 1 35.50 -8.78 -6.50
N VAL A 2 35.98 -7.62 -6.04
CA VAL A 2 36.45 -7.42 -4.66
C VAL A 2 35.30 -6.88 -3.81
N CYS A 3 35.02 -7.50 -2.66
CA CYS A 3 33.99 -7.02 -1.73
C CYS A 3 34.52 -5.90 -0.83
N PRO A 4 33.75 -4.82 -0.55
CA PRO A 4 34.16 -3.78 0.38
C PRO A 4 34.08 -4.20 1.87
N PRO A 5 34.86 -3.61 2.80
CA PRO A 5 35.08 -4.18 4.13
C PRO A 5 33.98 -3.97 5.19
N TRP A 6 32.80 -3.43 4.83
CA TRP A 6 31.77 -3.04 5.82
C TRP A 6 30.68 -4.09 6.07
N LEU A 7 30.78 -5.27 5.44
CA LEU A 7 29.76 -6.33 5.48
C LEU A 7 29.96 -7.39 6.59
N GLN A 8 31.00 -7.28 7.42
CA GLN A 8 31.32 -8.28 8.47
C GLN A 8 30.69 -8.04 9.85
N ALA A 9 29.96 -6.95 10.06
CA ALA A 9 29.48 -6.56 11.40
C ALA A 9 28.17 -7.24 11.88
N TRP A 10 27.55 -8.13 11.10
CA TRP A 10 26.17 -8.61 11.35
C TRP A 10 25.94 -10.13 11.30
N GLY A 11 27.00 -10.96 11.27
CA GLY A 11 26.88 -12.40 11.63
C GLY A 11 25.90 -13.27 10.84
N LEU A 12 25.59 -12.92 9.58
CA LEU A 12 24.68 -13.68 8.71
C LEU A 12 25.44 -14.50 7.65
N PRO A 13 24.99 -15.72 7.31
CA PRO A 13 25.64 -16.57 6.30
C PRO A 13 25.44 -16.04 4.87
N PRO A 14 26.40 -16.28 3.95
CA PRO A 14 26.32 -15.81 2.57
C PRO A 14 25.25 -16.57 1.75
N PRO A 15 24.67 -15.94 0.71
CA PRO A 15 23.64 -16.56 -0.12
C PRO A 15 24.18 -17.66 -1.03
N VAL A 16 23.42 -18.76 -1.15
CA VAL A 16 23.70 -19.88 -2.06
C VAL A 16 23.30 -19.50 -3.49
N ALA A 17 24.19 -19.76 -4.46
CA ALA A 17 23.95 -19.49 -5.88
C ALA A 17 23.06 -20.56 -6.54
N PRO A 18 22.19 -20.20 -7.50
CA PRO A 18 21.41 -21.16 -8.28
C PRO A 18 22.27 -21.86 -9.36
N PRO A 19 21.95 -23.10 -9.76
CA PRO A 19 22.69 -23.82 -10.80
C PRO A 19 22.48 -23.22 -12.19
N SER A 20 23.57 -23.09 -12.95
CA SER A 20 23.59 -22.52 -14.30
C SER A 20 22.88 -23.41 -15.32
N ALA A 21 21.97 -22.82 -16.10
CA ALA A 21 21.46 -23.44 -17.33
C ALA A 21 22.45 -23.17 -18.48
N VAL A 22 22.87 -24.22 -19.18
CA VAL A 22 23.70 -24.11 -20.39
C VAL A 22 22.84 -23.61 -21.55
N VAL A 23 23.29 -22.55 -22.21
CA VAL A 23 22.74 -22.10 -23.49
C VAL A 23 23.57 -22.74 -24.59
N GLU A 24 22.96 -23.61 -25.39
CA GLU A 24 23.55 -24.10 -26.63
C GLU A 24 22.82 -23.49 -27.83
N VAL A 25 23.58 -23.13 -28.85
CA VAL A 25 23.16 -22.23 -29.93
C VAL A 25 22.67 -23.02 -31.14
N LEU A 26 21.44 -22.75 -31.58
CA LEU A 26 20.93 -23.23 -32.87
C LEU A 26 21.39 -22.29 -34.01
N PRO A 27 22.03 -22.81 -35.08
CA PRO A 27 22.09 -22.13 -36.37
C PRO A 27 20.79 -22.35 -37.16
N ALA A 28 20.61 -21.60 -38.24
CA ALA A 28 19.31 -21.39 -38.88
C ALA A 28 19.22 -21.88 -40.34
N VAL A 29 17.97 -21.87 -40.85
CA VAL A 29 17.55 -21.87 -42.28
C VAL A 29 17.71 -23.16 -43.10
N ALA A 30 16.56 -23.72 -43.53
CA ALA A 30 16.31 -24.22 -44.90
C ALA A 30 14.78 -24.39 -45.12
N SER A 31 14.31 -24.44 -46.37
CA SER A 31 12.88 -24.38 -46.76
C SER A 31 12.59 -25.29 -47.97
N ALA A 32 11.32 -25.74 -48.12
CA ALA A 32 10.76 -26.55 -49.23
C ALA A 32 11.40 -27.96 -49.42
N GLU A 33 10.80 -28.99 -50.04
CA GLU A 33 9.64 -29.12 -50.96
C GLU A 33 8.98 -30.55 -50.85
N GLU A 34 8.03 -30.90 -51.74
CA GLU A 34 7.11 -32.09 -51.72
C GLU A 34 7.75 -33.50 -52.00
N VAL A 35 7.09 -34.69 -51.97
CA VAL A 35 5.74 -35.07 -52.46
C VAL A 35 5.16 -36.42 -51.95
N VAL A 36 3.82 -36.56 -51.92
CA VAL A 36 2.92 -37.77 -52.09
C VAL A 36 3.27 -39.18 -51.52
N ALA A 37 2.30 -39.76 -50.76
CA ALA A 37 1.63 -41.08 -51.00
C ALA A 37 0.71 -41.47 -49.80
N ALA A 38 -0.62 -41.27 -49.87
CA ALA A 38 -1.65 -42.23 -50.34
C ALA A 38 -2.15 -43.26 -49.29
N GLY A 39 -3.42 -43.14 -48.86
CA GLY A 39 -4.09 -44.11 -47.97
C GLY A 39 -5.34 -43.58 -47.25
N LYS A 40 -6.52 -43.62 -47.90
CA LYS A 40 -7.80 -43.22 -47.28
C LYS A 40 -8.27 -44.25 -46.23
N VAL A 41 -8.72 -43.78 -45.07
CA VAL A 41 -9.72 -44.48 -44.24
C VAL A 41 -10.76 -43.49 -43.73
N THR A 42 -12.02 -43.69 -44.09
CA THR A 42 -13.17 -42.90 -43.64
C THR A 42 -13.72 -43.45 -42.32
N THR A 43 -14.01 -42.57 -41.36
CA THR A 43 -14.62 -42.94 -40.07
C THR A 43 -15.96 -42.24 -39.84
N THR A 44 -17.00 -43.06 -39.70
CA THR A 44 -18.30 -42.76 -39.06
C THR A 44 -18.59 -43.96 -38.15
N GLY A 45 -19.17 -43.84 -36.96
CA GLY A 45 -19.56 -42.69 -36.15
C GLY A 45 -20.71 -43.13 -35.23
N LEU A 46 -20.45 -43.28 -33.92
CA LEU A 46 -21.41 -43.33 -32.78
C LEU A 46 -20.75 -43.99 -31.55
N THR A 47 -21.24 -43.65 -30.35
CA THR A 47 -20.45 -43.58 -29.11
C THR A 47 -21.18 -44.12 -27.87
N LEU A 48 -20.45 -44.73 -26.93
CA LEU A 48 -20.87 -44.86 -25.52
C LEU A 48 -19.74 -44.48 -24.54
N LYS A 49 -20.05 -44.38 -23.24
CA LYS A 49 -19.63 -43.24 -22.41
C LYS A 49 -19.13 -43.69 -21.03
N ILE A 50 -17.94 -43.24 -20.59
CA ILE A 50 -17.46 -43.43 -19.21
C ILE A 50 -17.12 -42.07 -18.58
N LYS A 51 -17.48 -41.91 -17.30
CA LYS A 51 -17.49 -40.65 -16.56
C LYS A 51 -16.31 -40.57 -15.59
N TYR A 52 -15.53 -39.48 -15.66
CA TYR A 52 -14.63 -39.06 -14.58
C TYR A 52 -14.90 -37.59 -14.26
N GLU A 53 -15.49 -37.33 -13.10
CA GLU A 53 -15.83 -35.97 -12.65
C GLU A 53 -15.66 -35.88 -11.13
N GLY A 54 -15.18 -34.75 -10.61
CA GLY A 54 -15.12 -34.52 -9.16
C GLY A 54 -14.24 -33.35 -8.72
N MET A 55 -12.92 -33.50 -8.85
CA MET A 55 -11.99 -32.70 -8.04
C MET A 55 -11.62 -31.33 -8.64
N LYS A 56 -11.37 -31.21 -9.95
CA LYS A 56 -10.98 -29.94 -10.60
C LYS A 56 -12.12 -28.90 -10.67
N MET A 57 -13.36 -29.36 -10.89
CA MET A 57 -14.53 -28.47 -11.03
C MET A 57 -14.88 -27.69 -9.75
N ARG A 58 -14.62 -28.26 -8.56
CA ARG A 58 -14.84 -27.57 -7.27
C ARG A 58 -13.84 -26.44 -7.04
N LEU A 59 -12.57 -26.65 -7.40
CA LEU A 59 -11.53 -25.63 -7.30
C LEU A 59 -11.81 -24.49 -8.28
N LEU A 60 -12.16 -24.81 -9.52
CA LEU A 60 -12.46 -23.80 -10.54
C LEU A 60 -13.68 -22.95 -10.15
N ARG A 61 -14.79 -23.56 -9.70
CA ARG A 61 -15.95 -22.81 -9.18
C ARG A 61 -15.57 -21.86 -8.05
N ARG A 62 -14.77 -22.31 -7.06
CA ARG A 62 -14.32 -21.44 -5.95
C ARG A 62 -13.55 -20.22 -6.45
N ILE A 63 -12.65 -20.40 -7.42
CA ILE A 63 -11.87 -19.31 -8.03
C ILE A 63 -12.81 -18.36 -8.79
N THR A 64 -13.74 -18.86 -9.60
CA THR A 64 -14.70 -18.01 -10.34
C THR A 64 -15.60 -17.23 -9.37
N THR A 65 -16.09 -17.84 -8.29
CA THR A 65 -16.89 -17.14 -7.27
C THR A 65 -16.08 -16.08 -6.54
N LEU A 66 -14.81 -16.35 -6.20
CA LEU A 66 -13.92 -15.34 -5.59
C LEU A 66 -13.69 -14.13 -6.50
N ILE A 67 -13.47 -14.36 -7.80
CA ILE A 67 -13.33 -13.28 -8.79
C ILE A 67 -14.63 -12.49 -8.93
N LEU A 68 -15.79 -13.17 -8.95
CA LEU A 68 -17.09 -12.51 -9.05
C LEU A 68 -17.41 -11.67 -7.80
N VAL A 69 -17.11 -12.17 -6.60
CA VAL A 69 -17.29 -11.46 -5.33
C VAL A 69 -16.36 -10.25 -5.25
N LEU A 70 -15.11 -10.38 -5.69
CA LEU A 70 -14.17 -9.26 -5.76
C LEU A 70 -14.66 -8.18 -6.74
N ALA A 71 -15.13 -8.57 -7.93
CA ALA A 71 -15.70 -7.64 -8.91
C ALA A 71 -16.97 -6.95 -8.38
N LEU A 72 -17.84 -7.68 -7.67
CA LEU A 72 -19.06 -7.11 -7.09
C LEU A 72 -18.76 -6.15 -5.94
N ALA A 73 -17.78 -6.46 -5.08
CA ALA A 73 -17.33 -5.58 -4.00
C ALA A 73 -16.72 -4.26 -4.54
N ILE A 74 -15.99 -4.33 -5.66
CA ILE A 74 -15.47 -3.14 -6.37
C ILE A 74 -16.60 -2.37 -7.08
N ALA A 75 -17.65 -3.03 -7.56
CA ALA A 75 -18.81 -2.34 -8.14
C ALA A 75 -19.64 -1.61 -7.07
N THR A 76 -19.82 -2.19 -5.88
CA THR A 76 -20.59 -1.57 -4.79
C THR A 76 -19.91 -0.35 -4.18
N THR A 77 -18.59 -0.21 -4.26
CA THR A 77 -17.90 1.02 -3.82
C THR A 77 -17.94 2.15 -4.86
N VAL A 78 -18.38 1.87 -6.10
CA VAL A 78 -18.44 2.83 -7.20
C VAL A 78 -19.86 3.36 -7.45
N ILE A 79 -20.90 2.69 -6.92
CA ILE A 79 -22.31 3.06 -7.14
C ILE A 79 -23.07 3.24 -5.82
N THR A 80 -22.64 4.18 -4.97
CA THR A 80 -23.50 4.88 -3.98
C THR A 80 -22.81 6.15 -3.45
N PRO A 81 -23.29 7.35 -3.82
CA PRO A 81 -23.04 8.55 -3.02
C PRO A 81 -24.12 8.64 -1.92
N GLY A 82 -23.85 8.14 -0.71
CA GLY A 82 -24.89 8.10 0.32
C GLY A 82 -24.45 7.74 1.75
N SER A 83 -24.43 8.77 2.59
CA SER A 83 -24.43 8.76 4.07
C SER A 83 -23.31 8.03 4.81
N ALA A 84 -22.63 8.77 5.68
CA ALA A 84 -21.93 8.18 6.81
C ALA A 84 -22.94 7.44 7.71
N SER A 85 -22.61 6.21 8.10
CA SER A 85 -23.13 5.58 9.31
C SER A 85 -21.97 4.88 10.02
N ALA A 86 -21.93 5.04 11.34
CA ALA A 86 -20.88 4.45 12.15
C ALA A 86 -21.05 2.92 12.21
N ASN A 87 -19.96 2.18 12.06
CA ASN A 87 -19.80 0.89 12.73
C ASN A 87 -18.32 0.60 12.96
N SER A 88 -17.91 0.72 14.22
CA SER A 88 -16.62 0.27 14.73
C SER A 88 -16.54 -1.25 14.75
N ILE A 89 -15.48 -1.83 14.21
CA ILE A 89 -15.06 -3.20 14.59
C ILE A 89 -13.86 -3.07 15.53
N ALA A 90 -14.08 -3.45 16.78
CA ALA A 90 -13.09 -3.32 17.84
C ALA A 90 -12.06 -4.45 17.80
N SER A 91 -10.78 -4.08 17.80
CA SER A 91 -9.70 -5.00 18.17
C SER A 91 -9.61 -5.08 19.70
N ARG A 92 -10.03 -6.23 20.24
CA ARG A 92 -10.12 -6.55 21.67
C ARG A 92 -8.77 -6.52 22.41
N PRO A 93 -8.62 -5.76 23.51
CA PRO A 93 -7.73 -6.08 24.63
C PRO A 93 -8.44 -7.04 25.62
N ALA A 94 -7.67 -7.73 26.46
CA ALA A 94 -8.19 -8.75 27.37
C ALA A 94 -9.00 -8.20 28.57
N SER A 95 -9.94 -9.00 29.06
CA SER A 95 -10.50 -8.91 30.42
C SER A 95 -9.39 -9.10 31.47
N GLY A 96 -9.43 -8.54 32.68
CA GLY A 96 -10.58 -8.01 33.40
C GLY A 96 -11.06 -8.99 34.47
N GLN A 97 -10.73 -8.71 35.74
CA GLN A 97 -11.45 -9.24 36.90
C GLN A 97 -11.85 -8.08 37.80
N HIS A 98 -13.11 -8.06 38.22
CA HIS A 98 -13.68 -7.11 39.17
C HIS A 98 -13.59 -7.67 40.60
N GLN A 99 -13.55 -6.78 41.58
CA GLN A 99 -14.38 -6.96 42.77
C GLN A 99 -14.89 -5.60 43.28
N GLN A 100 -16.13 -5.58 43.78
CA GLN A 100 -16.83 -4.41 44.32
C GLN A 100 -16.80 -4.39 45.85
N THR A 101 -16.72 -3.20 46.44
CA THR A 101 -17.46 -2.64 47.61
C THR A 101 -16.87 -1.23 47.90
N GLY A 102 -17.54 -0.23 48.49
CA GLY A 102 -18.96 -0.02 48.82
C GLY A 102 -19.14 1.35 49.55
N SER A 103 -20.20 2.10 49.21
CA SER A 103 -20.90 3.17 49.97
C SER A 103 -20.15 4.27 50.77
N GLY A 104 -20.46 5.55 50.50
CA GLY A 104 -20.22 6.67 51.44
C GLY A 104 -20.39 8.10 50.84
N SER A 105 -21.22 8.94 51.46
CA SER A 105 -21.41 10.40 51.20
C SER A 105 -21.91 11.06 52.50
N PRO A 106 -22.01 12.40 52.67
CA PRO A 106 -21.73 13.52 51.73
C PRO A 106 -20.89 14.69 52.33
N ASP A 107 -20.74 15.80 51.57
CA ASP A 107 -20.63 17.22 52.01
C ASP A 107 -19.41 17.69 52.85
N SER A 108 -18.97 18.97 52.86
CA SER A 108 -19.35 20.23 52.17
C SER A 108 -18.26 21.32 52.32
N SER A 109 -18.29 22.39 51.49
CA SER A 109 -17.72 23.75 51.74
C SER A 109 -16.18 23.88 51.99
N SER A 110 -15.44 24.96 51.73
CA SER A 110 -15.60 26.23 51.01
C SER A 110 -14.24 26.96 51.04
N SER A 111 -13.95 27.71 49.97
CA SER A 111 -13.17 28.97 49.92
C SER A 111 -13.07 29.77 51.25
N SER A 112 -12.04 30.55 51.58
CA SER A 112 -11.35 31.55 50.73
C SER A 112 -10.10 32.17 51.39
N SER A 113 -9.18 32.64 50.54
CA SER A 113 -8.23 33.77 50.68
C SER A 113 -8.52 34.87 51.73
N TYR A 114 -7.47 35.42 52.37
CA TYR A 114 -7.00 36.83 52.24
C TYR A 114 -5.77 37.13 53.15
N SER A 115 -4.89 38.06 52.74
CA SER A 115 -3.92 38.78 53.60
C SER A 115 -4.53 40.14 54.04
N PRO A 116 -4.02 40.92 55.03
CA PRO A 116 -2.83 41.76 54.79
C PRO A 116 -1.98 42.20 56.03
N THR A 117 -0.98 43.03 55.72
CA THR A 117 0.03 43.81 56.49
C THR A 117 -0.29 44.46 57.86
N GLY A 118 0.78 44.69 58.65
CA GLY A 118 0.87 45.73 59.71
C GLY A 118 2.32 46.02 60.18
N HIS A 119 2.71 47.29 60.33
CA HIS A 119 4.04 47.78 60.80
C HIS A 119 4.03 48.17 62.30
N THR A 120 5.19 48.16 62.99
CA THR A 120 5.84 49.37 63.62
C THR A 120 7.14 49.11 64.43
N THR A 121 8.26 49.72 63.97
CA THR A 121 9.33 50.51 64.67
C THR A 121 9.92 50.21 66.08
N ASN A 122 11.27 50.37 66.16
CA ASN A 122 12.10 51.05 67.20
C ASN A 122 12.41 50.36 68.56
N THR A 123 13.58 50.46 69.24
CA THR A 123 14.96 51.04 68.99
C THR A 123 15.96 50.46 70.05
N THR A 124 17.28 50.67 69.86
CA THR A 124 18.38 50.84 70.86
C THR A 124 19.38 49.69 71.17
N THR A 125 20.66 49.96 70.86
CA THR A 125 21.95 49.38 71.35
C THR A 125 22.35 50.00 72.72
N PRO A 126 23.55 49.80 73.34
CA PRO A 126 24.73 48.97 73.03
C PRO A 126 25.28 48.09 74.20
N GLY A 127 26.29 47.24 73.94
CA GLY A 127 27.10 46.59 74.99
C GLY A 127 28.19 45.62 74.50
N THR A 128 29.46 45.92 74.83
CA THR A 128 30.73 45.16 74.63
C THR A 128 31.67 45.60 75.80
N PRO A 129 32.83 44.97 76.14
CA PRO A 129 33.59 43.90 75.48
C PRO A 129 34.19 42.81 76.41
N THR A 130 35.05 41.90 75.89
CA THR A 130 36.48 41.65 76.33
C THR A 130 36.99 40.21 76.08
N SER A 131 38.03 40.08 75.23
CA SER A 131 39.21 39.13 75.19
C SER A 131 39.07 37.59 75.38
N ASP A 132 40.01 36.73 74.94
CA ASP A 132 41.40 36.92 74.44
C ASP A 132 41.96 35.79 73.52
N GLN A 133 42.89 36.16 72.61
CA GLN A 133 44.13 35.45 72.15
C GLN A 133 44.15 33.97 71.61
N SER A 134 45.05 33.53 70.69
CA SER A 134 46.09 34.16 69.83
C SER A 134 46.73 33.20 68.77
N SER A 135 47.02 33.71 67.56
CA SER A 135 48.10 33.37 66.56
C SER A 135 48.22 31.95 65.92
N VAL A 136 48.87 31.71 64.76
CA VAL A 136 49.91 32.45 63.97
C VAL A 136 49.71 32.34 62.42
N GLU A 137 50.14 33.39 61.68
CA GLU A 137 50.20 33.65 60.21
C GLU A 137 51.57 33.16 59.58
N PRO A 138 51.86 32.93 58.26
CA PRO A 138 51.43 33.63 57.01
C PRO A 138 51.16 32.69 55.78
N ALA A 139 51.12 33.06 54.48
CA ALA A 139 51.38 34.33 53.75
C ALA A 139 50.46 34.56 52.52
N GLN A 140 50.33 35.83 52.12
CA GLN A 140 49.53 36.36 50.99
C GLN A 140 50.45 36.69 49.76
N PRO A 141 49.94 37.07 48.56
CA PRO A 141 49.18 38.31 48.34
C PRO A 141 47.94 38.22 47.43
N THR A 142 46.98 39.10 47.72
CA THR A 142 45.79 39.43 46.93
C THR A 142 46.09 40.11 45.59
N THR A 143 45.23 39.87 44.60
CA THR A 143 44.76 40.91 43.68
C THR A 143 43.24 40.82 43.52
N SER A 144 42.54 41.93 43.73
CA SER A 144 41.11 42.07 43.45
C SER A 144 40.90 42.78 42.11
N ARG A 145 39.84 42.37 41.40
CA ARG A 145 39.22 43.01 40.23
C ARG A 145 40.12 43.34 39.03
N ASN A 146 39.78 42.73 37.90
CA ASN A 146 39.38 43.52 36.75
C ASN A 146 38.18 42.86 36.07
N ASP A 147 37.24 43.70 35.63
CA ASP A 147 36.06 43.29 34.89
C ASP A 147 36.44 42.83 33.47
N THR A 148 36.86 41.57 33.34
CA THR A 148 36.95 40.95 32.01
C THR A 148 35.53 40.61 31.57
N LYS A 149 34.96 41.50 30.76
CA LYS A 149 33.83 41.20 29.89
C LYS A 149 34.14 39.89 29.13
N THR A 150 33.51 38.79 29.51
CA THR A 150 33.53 37.54 28.73
C THR A 150 33.20 37.88 27.28
N PRO A 151 33.94 37.37 26.28
CA PRO A 151 33.59 37.63 24.89
C PRO A 151 32.15 37.18 24.65
N ASP A 152 31.32 38.06 24.07
CA ASP A 152 29.93 37.77 23.71
C ASP A 152 29.82 36.73 22.56
N ASP A 153 30.82 35.84 22.39
CA ASP A 153 31.07 34.93 21.27
C ASP A 153 31.40 33.49 21.69
N GLU A 154 31.55 33.21 22.98
CA GLU A 154 31.85 31.86 23.47
C GLU A 154 30.56 30.99 23.52
N ILE A 155 30.65 29.74 23.07
CA ILE A 155 29.56 28.75 23.16
C ILE A 155 29.68 28.07 24.52
N SER A 156 28.59 27.96 25.29
CA SER A 156 28.66 27.36 26.63
C SER A 156 28.68 25.83 26.56
N ASP A 157 29.60 25.22 27.31
CA ASP A 157 29.62 23.77 27.60
C ASP A 157 28.59 23.35 28.67
N ASP A 158 27.97 24.31 29.36
CA ASP A 158 27.01 24.02 30.43
C ASP A 158 25.64 23.61 29.88
N GLU A 159 25.46 22.30 29.69
CA GLU A 159 24.18 21.69 29.34
C GLU A 159 23.09 21.93 30.41
N SER A 160 23.43 22.28 31.67
CA SER A 160 22.46 22.57 32.75
C SER A 160 21.81 23.96 32.68
N SER A 161 22.25 24.83 31.78
CA SER A 161 21.67 26.17 31.63
C SER A 161 20.28 26.15 30.96
N ASP A 162 19.33 26.95 31.47
CA ASP A 162 17.94 27.13 30.96
C ASP A 162 17.85 27.81 29.56
N VAL A 163 18.97 27.95 28.85
CA VAL A 163 19.05 28.62 27.55
C VAL A 163 18.79 27.63 26.42
N ASP A 164 17.89 27.97 25.50
CA ASP A 164 17.65 27.24 24.25
C ASP A 164 19.00 26.89 23.58
N PRO A 165 19.29 25.61 23.24
CA PRO A 165 20.60 25.21 22.69
C PRO A 165 21.01 25.97 21.42
N TYR A 166 20.02 26.44 20.65
CA TYR A 166 20.16 27.34 19.52
C TYR A 166 18.86 28.11 19.31
N VAL A 167 18.90 29.27 18.66
CA VAL A 167 17.73 30.11 18.31
C VAL A 167 17.82 30.52 16.83
N ILE A 168 16.68 30.64 16.15
CA ILE A 168 16.64 31.14 14.77
C ILE A 168 16.41 32.64 14.79
N ASP A 169 17.41 33.42 14.37
CA ASP A 169 17.36 34.88 14.37
C ASP A 169 16.55 35.45 13.21
N ALA A 170 16.66 34.82 12.03
CA ALA A 170 15.92 35.21 10.85
C ALA A 170 15.66 34.02 9.93
N TYR A 171 14.44 33.93 9.43
CA TYR A 171 13.99 32.90 8.49
C TYR A 171 13.41 33.60 7.25
N ASP A 172 14.05 33.46 6.09
CA ASP A 172 13.52 33.91 4.80
C ASP A 172 12.97 32.69 4.03
N VAL A 173 11.70 32.76 3.62
CA VAL A 173 11.02 31.72 2.84
C VAL A 173 10.51 32.31 1.53
N LYS A 174 11.00 31.79 0.40
CA LYS A 174 10.44 32.11 -0.91
C LYS A 174 9.74 30.88 -1.47
N ALA A 175 8.52 31.06 -1.95
CA ALA A 175 7.77 30.02 -2.63
C ALA A 175 7.32 30.53 -4.01
N THR A 176 7.61 29.77 -5.06
CA THR A 176 7.05 29.99 -6.40
C THR A 176 6.06 28.89 -6.70
N VAL A 177 4.78 29.23 -6.79
CA VAL A 177 3.68 28.29 -7.01
C VAL A 177 3.41 28.20 -8.51
N ASP A 178 3.40 26.99 -9.05
CA ASP A 178 3.05 26.74 -10.44
C ASP A 178 1.53 26.57 -10.64
N LYS A 179 1.11 26.36 -11.89
CA LYS A 179 -0.29 26.19 -12.26
C LYS A 179 -0.90 24.83 -11.85
N TYR A 180 -0.12 23.93 -11.27
CA TYR A 180 -0.54 22.59 -10.83
C TYR A 180 -0.49 22.44 -9.30
N ASN A 181 -0.45 23.57 -8.57
CA ASN A 181 -0.34 23.62 -7.10
C ASN A 181 0.97 23.00 -6.55
N LYS A 182 2.04 23.00 -7.37
CA LYS A 182 3.39 22.62 -6.94
C LYS A 182 4.20 23.87 -6.62
N LEU A 183 4.84 23.86 -5.45
CA LEU A 183 5.68 24.95 -4.97
C LEU A 183 7.16 24.59 -5.19
N HIS A 184 7.93 25.50 -5.77
CA HIS A 184 9.38 25.52 -5.59
C HIS A 184 9.71 26.42 -4.40
N ILE A 185 10.36 25.88 -3.37
CA ILE A 185 10.63 26.57 -2.10
C ILE A 185 12.14 26.78 -1.94
N GLU A 186 12.53 28.00 -1.57
CA GLU A 186 13.86 28.37 -1.09
C GLU A 186 13.74 28.80 0.38
N GLU A 187 14.57 28.24 1.26
CA GLU A 187 14.65 28.62 2.67
C GLU A 187 16.06 29.13 2.99
N THR A 188 16.15 30.25 3.70
CA THR A 188 17.39 30.73 4.33
C THR A 188 17.17 30.92 5.83
N ILE A 189 17.88 30.13 6.63
CA ILE A 189 17.73 30.04 8.08
C ILE A 189 19.03 30.54 8.72
N LYS A 190 18.97 31.67 9.43
CA LYS A 190 20.08 32.17 10.24
C LYS A 190 19.89 31.70 11.68
N ALA A 191 20.84 30.93 12.19
CA ALA A 191 20.78 30.35 13.53
C ALA A 191 21.98 30.81 14.36
N THR A 192 21.72 31.08 15.65
CA THR A 192 22.75 31.27 16.67
C THR A 192 22.72 30.10 17.64
N PHE A 193 23.85 29.43 17.83
CA PHE A 193 24.04 28.32 18.75
C PHE A 193 24.56 28.82 20.09
N ASN A 194 23.87 28.48 21.16
CA ASN A 194 24.26 28.81 22.54
C ASN A 194 25.03 27.64 23.19
N LYS A 195 24.72 26.40 22.78
CA LYS A 195 25.41 25.16 23.19
C LYS A 195 26.02 24.46 21.97
N TYR A 196 27.06 23.65 22.17
CA TYR A 196 27.72 22.93 21.07
C TYR A 196 26.77 21.95 20.38
N ARG A 197 26.62 22.10 19.05
CA ARG A 197 25.72 21.27 18.23
C ARG A 197 26.32 20.98 16.86
N HIS A 198 25.92 19.86 16.29
CA HIS A 198 26.30 19.40 14.96
C HIS A 198 25.42 19.97 13.82
N GLY A 199 24.92 21.19 14.02
CA GLY A 199 23.92 21.84 13.17
C GLY A 199 22.47 21.62 13.63
N ILE A 200 21.51 21.84 12.71
CA ILE A 200 20.06 21.80 12.98
C ILE A 200 19.35 20.65 12.24
N ILE A 201 18.10 20.37 12.62
CA ILE A 201 17.22 19.42 11.90
C ILE A 201 16.01 20.19 11.39
N ARG A 202 15.79 20.16 10.08
CA ARG A 202 14.61 20.71 9.40
C ARG A 202 13.63 19.57 9.08
N THR A 203 12.48 19.53 9.75
CA THR A 203 11.42 18.56 9.45
C THR A 203 10.32 19.21 8.63
N ILE A 204 10.05 18.67 7.44
CA ILE A 204 9.04 19.14 6.49
C ILE A 204 7.89 18.14 6.48
N ASN A 205 6.69 18.55 6.89
CA ASN A 205 5.52 17.68 6.96
C ASN A 205 4.94 17.41 5.56
N LYS A 206 4.59 16.17 5.28
CA LYS A 206 3.87 15.73 4.07
C LYS A 206 2.36 15.78 4.25
N VAL A 207 1.86 15.69 5.48
CA VAL A 207 0.43 15.69 5.79
C VAL A 207 -0.01 17.08 6.26
N ASN A 208 -0.95 17.69 5.56
CA ASN A 208 -1.58 18.96 5.94
C ASN A 208 -3.06 18.73 6.29
N HIS A 209 -3.42 18.93 7.55
CA HIS A 209 -4.81 18.92 7.99
C HIS A 209 -5.40 20.32 7.88
N VAL A 210 -6.39 20.48 7.01
CA VAL A 210 -7.11 21.74 6.79
C VAL A 210 -8.44 21.66 7.54
N ALA A 211 -8.73 22.68 8.36
CA ALA A 211 -10.01 22.84 9.03
C ALA A 211 -10.56 24.25 8.76
N ARG A 212 -11.72 24.32 8.10
CA ARG A 212 -12.30 25.57 7.60
C ARG A 212 -13.32 26.15 8.60
N VAL A 213 -13.77 27.38 8.32
CA VAL A 213 -14.70 28.14 9.18
C VAL A 213 -16.11 27.54 9.16
N ASP A 214 -16.51 26.92 8.04
CA ASP A 214 -17.75 26.15 7.89
C ASP A 214 -17.75 24.81 8.64
N GLY A 215 -16.66 24.47 9.34
CA GLY A 215 -16.48 23.20 10.04
C GLY A 215 -15.99 22.05 9.16
N SER A 216 -15.90 22.24 7.84
CA SER A 216 -15.37 21.22 6.93
C SER A 216 -13.90 20.93 7.20
N LYS A 217 -13.49 19.69 6.97
CA LYS A 217 -12.12 19.20 7.17
C LYS A 217 -11.66 18.43 5.96
N SER A 218 -10.38 18.56 5.62
CA SER A 218 -9.73 17.76 4.57
C SER A 218 -8.26 17.55 4.89
N THR A 219 -7.70 16.44 4.43
CA THR A 219 -6.27 16.14 4.55
C THR A 219 -5.64 16.19 3.16
N VAL A 220 -4.59 16.98 3.00
CA VAL A 220 -3.80 17.09 1.77
C VAL A 220 -2.46 16.41 1.98
N TYR A 221 -2.08 15.52 1.06
CA TYR A 221 -0.84 14.75 1.10
C TYR A 221 0.14 15.32 0.08
N ALA A 222 1.16 16.01 0.56
CA ALA A 222 2.18 16.63 -0.26
C ALA A 222 3.34 15.68 -0.58
N ILE A 223 3.84 15.74 -1.82
CA ILE A 223 5.05 15.03 -2.25
C ILE A 223 6.22 16.01 -2.21
N ILE A 224 7.25 15.65 -1.45
CA ILE A 224 8.51 16.41 -1.33
C ILE A 224 9.52 15.81 -2.30
N SER A 225 10.19 16.63 -3.09
CA SER A 225 11.21 16.18 -4.06
C SER A 225 12.29 17.25 -4.27
N ASN A 226 13.33 16.91 -5.05
CA ASN A 226 14.37 17.86 -5.48
C ASN A 226 15.08 18.63 -4.35
N ILE A 227 15.21 18.03 -3.16
CA ILE A 227 15.89 18.64 -2.01
C ILE A 227 17.37 18.89 -2.34
N ARG A 228 17.80 20.14 -2.17
CA ARG A 228 19.19 20.59 -2.37
C ARG A 228 19.61 21.47 -1.20
N VAL A 229 20.78 21.22 -0.64
CA VAL A 229 21.40 22.08 0.39
C VAL A 229 22.69 22.64 -0.20
N SER A 230 22.80 23.96 -0.28
CA SER A 230 23.92 24.65 -0.95
C SER A 230 24.97 25.23 0.01
N SER A 231 24.66 25.22 1.31
CA SER A 231 25.43 25.93 2.34
C SER A 231 26.29 25.02 3.22
N HIS A 232 25.87 23.76 3.40
CA HIS A 232 26.40 22.85 4.41
C HIS A 232 26.29 21.40 3.93
N SER A 233 27.05 20.50 4.57
CA SER A 233 26.76 19.07 4.48
C SER A 233 25.38 18.76 5.05
N SER A 234 24.69 17.78 4.46
CA SER A 234 23.33 17.43 4.83
C SER A 234 23.04 15.95 4.69
N ALA A 235 22.13 15.43 5.52
CA ALA A 235 21.60 14.08 5.38
C ALA A 235 20.07 14.14 5.39
N VAL A 236 19.44 13.58 4.36
CA VAL A 236 17.98 13.49 4.22
C VAL A 236 17.50 12.13 4.73
N ARG A 237 16.41 12.12 5.49
CA ARG A 237 15.68 10.93 5.91
C ARG A 237 14.21 11.11 5.57
N GLU A 238 13.70 10.27 4.68
CA GLU A 238 12.29 10.26 4.31
C GLU A 238 11.52 9.33 5.25
N GLY A 239 10.46 9.86 5.88
CA GLY A 239 9.45 9.08 6.60
C GLY A 239 8.12 9.07 5.84
N GLY A 240 7.11 8.41 6.41
CA GLY A 240 5.74 8.40 5.86
C GLY A 240 5.12 9.81 5.86
N ASP A 241 5.03 10.42 7.04
CA ASP A 241 4.29 11.68 7.23
C ASP A 241 5.16 12.95 7.13
N SER A 242 6.49 12.81 7.06
CA SER A 242 7.43 13.93 6.96
C SER A 242 8.74 13.53 6.28
N THR A 243 9.52 14.52 5.85
CA THR A 243 10.94 14.37 5.49
C THR A 243 11.78 15.20 6.44
N SER A 244 12.79 14.58 7.07
CA SER A 244 13.72 15.24 7.99
C SER A 244 15.07 15.45 7.32
N ILE A 245 15.61 16.66 7.39
CA ILE A 245 16.90 17.04 6.81
C ILE A 245 17.82 17.49 7.94
N LYS A 246 18.89 16.74 8.21
CA LYS A 246 19.98 17.24 9.04
C LYS A 246 20.78 18.25 8.21
N LEU A 247 20.99 19.45 8.74
CA LEU A 247 21.75 20.54 8.16
C LEU A 247 22.98 20.79 9.03
N GLY A 248 24.15 20.26 8.62
CA GLY A 248 25.38 20.27 9.41
C GLY A 248 26.09 18.92 9.47
N SER A 249 27.38 18.96 9.77
CA SER A 249 28.27 17.79 9.82
C SER A 249 27.99 16.88 11.01
N SER A 250 28.18 15.57 10.87
CA SER A 250 28.24 14.65 12.03
C SER A 250 29.62 14.58 12.68
N LEU A 251 30.65 15.17 12.06
CA LEU A 251 32.04 15.06 12.49
C LEU A 251 32.59 16.35 13.11
N THR A 252 31.92 17.49 12.89
CA THR A 252 32.36 18.81 13.36
C THR A 252 31.17 19.56 13.95
N TYR A 253 31.42 20.35 14.98
CA TYR A 253 30.40 21.29 15.49
C TYR A 253 30.13 22.41 14.48
N ALA A 254 28.92 22.95 14.54
CA ALA A 254 28.54 24.19 13.89
C ALA A 254 29.25 25.37 14.57
N LYS A 255 29.49 26.45 13.82
CA LYS A 255 29.93 27.72 14.39
C LYS A 255 28.80 28.35 15.21
N ARG A 256 29.16 29.31 16.06
CA ARG A 256 28.18 30.06 16.85
C ARG A 256 27.08 30.71 16.01
N HIS A 257 27.41 31.25 14.85
CA HIS A 257 26.45 31.77 13.89
C HIS A 257 26.57 31.01 12.56
N GLU A 258 25.46 30.42 12.10
CA GLU A 258 25.40 29.73 10.81
C GLU A 258 24.25 30.26 9.95
N THR A 259 24.41 30.15 8.63
CA THR A 259 23.34 30.45 7.66
C THR A 259 23.10 29.25 6.77
N TYR A 260 22.05 28.50 7.07
CA TYR A 260 21.61 27.38 6.26
C TYR A 260 20.78 27.88 5.07
N ARG A 261 21.02 27.28 3.92
CA ARG A 261 20.29 27.49 2.67
C ARG A 261 19.93 26.15 2.06
N LEU A 262 18.64 25.95 1.83
CA LEU A 262 18.10 24.78 1.14
C LEU A 262 17.02 25.19 0.14
N SER A 263 16.80 24.36 -0.86
CA SER A 263 15.64 24.43 -1.74
C SER A 263 15.05 23.05 -1.96
N TYR A 264 13.75 23.00 -2.22
CA TYR A 264 13.02 21.75 -2.50
C TYR A 264 11.72 22.04 -3.24
N ASP A 265 11.19 21.01 -3.87
CA ASP A 265 9.87 21.02 -4.48
C ASP A 265 8.83 20.41 -3.53
N TYR A 266 7.66 21.03 -3.43
CA TYR A 266 6.56 20.63 -2.57
C TYR A 266 5.26 20.62 -3.38
N ASP A 267 4.85 19.44 -3.82
CA ASP A 267 3.67 19.20 -4.66
C ASP A 267 2.46 18.92 -3.76
N LEU A 268 1.57 19.90 -3.58
CA LEU A 268 0.33 19.74 -2.79
C LEU A 268 -0.72 18.86 -3.50
N GLY A 269 -0.56 18.59 -4.80
CA GLY A 269 -1.57 17.95 -5.62
C GLY A 269 -2.82 18.80 -5.83
N THR A 270 -3.88 18.15 -6.34
CA THR A 270 -5.20 18.78 -6.47
C THR A 270 -5.75 19.11 -5.09
N ASP A 271 -6.31 20.31 -4.93
CA ASP A 271 -7.00 20.66 -3.69
C ASP A 271 -8.33 19.85 -3.55
N PRO A 272 -8.84 19.67 -2.33
CA PRO A 272 -9.94 18.75 -2.05
C PRO A 272 -11.34 19.38 -2.20
N LEU A 273 -11.44 20.62 -2.67
CA LEU A 273 -12.72 21.33 -2.79
C LEU A 273 -13.34 21.16 -4.18
N SER A 274 -14.67 21.25 -4.26
CA SER A 274 -15.44 20.98 -5.47
C SER A 274 -16.10 22.22 -6.10
N SER A 275 -16.04 23.38 -5.41
CA SER A 275 -16.69 24.64 -5.80
C SER A 275 -15.74 25.85 -5.85
N SER A 276 -14.50 25.68 -5.39
CA SER A 276 -13.45 26.71 -5.29
C SER A 276 -12.11 26.00 -5.22
N ASP A 277 -11.03 26.62 -5.67
CA ASP A 277 -9.68 26.11 -5.39
C ASP A 277 -9.17 26.71 -4.06
N GLU A 278 -8.23 26.04 -3.39
CA GLU A 278 -7.65 26.53 -2.12
C GLU A 278 -6.13 26.36 -2.08
N PHE A 279 -5.42 27.47 -1.87
CA PHE A 279 -4.00 27.46 -1.53
C PHE A 279 -3.84 27.48 0.00
N TYR A 280 -3.53 26.32 0.57
CA TYR A 280 -3.24 26.13 1.99
C TYR A 280 -1.80 25.67 2.17
N PHE A 281 -0.97 26.45 2.86
CA PHE A 281 0.45 26.13 3.02
C PHE A 281 1.02 26.59 4.37
N ASN A 282 1.84 25.74 4.98
CA ASN A 282 2.60 26.08 6.18
C ASN A 282 3.94 26.71 5.76
N ILE A 283 4.00 28.04 5.75
CA ILE A 283 5.23 28.83 5.50
C ILE A 283 6.30 28.43 6.50
N ILE A 284 5.90 28.31 7.77
CA ILE A 284 6.67 27.66 8.83
C ILE A 284 5.78 26.55 9.40
N GLY A 285 6.31 25.33 9.47
CA GLY A 285 5.63 24.19 10.10
C GLY A 285 6.04 24.00 11.56
N THR A 286 5.20 23.29 12.32
CA THR A 286 5.34 22.99 13.76
C THR A 286 6.56 22.13 14.16
N GLY A 287 7.44 21.79 13.20
CA GLY A 287 8.58 20.89 13.41
C GLY A 287 9.80 21.50 14.10
N TRP A 288 9.75 22.78 14.48
CA TRP A 288 10.86 23.49 15.12
C TRP A 288 10.83 23.35 16.63
N ASN A 289 11.93 22.89 17.22
CA ASN A 289 12.11 22.76 18.67
C ASN A 289 12.79 24.00 19.29
N THR A 290 12.72 25.16 18.65
CA THR A 290 13.27 26.42 19.14
C THR A 290 12.44 27.62 18.68
N ASN A 291 12.66 28.76 19.32
CA ASN A 291 12.09 30.05 18.98
C ASN A 291 12.65 30.59 17.64
N ILE A 292 11.78 31.22 16.85
CA ILE A 292 12.13 31.94 15.61
C ILE A 292 11.83 33.43 15.81
N LYS A 293 12.87 34.26 15.93
CA LYS A 293 12.72 35.70 16.25
C LYS A 293 11.98 36.49 15.17
N LYS A 294 12.24 36.19 13.89
CA LYS A 294 11.58 36.84 12.75
C LYS A 294 11.48 35.94 11.52
N VAL A 295 10.30 35.86 10.94
CA VAL A 295 10.06 35.26 9.62
C VAL A 295 9.84 36.36 8.60
N THR A 296 10.39 36.21 7.39
CA THR A 296 10.09 36.99 6.20
C THR A 296 9.71 36.02 5.09
N PHE A 297 8.68 36.33 4.31
CA PHE A 297 8.20 35.45 3.27
C PHE A 297 7.82 36.18 1.98
N ARG A 298 7.98 35.48 0.85
CA ARG A 298 7.54 35.91 -0.47
C ARG A 298 6.98 34.74 -1.26
N ILE A 299 5.68 34.76 -1.52
CA ILE A 299 4.97 33.74 -2.29
C ILE A 299 4.57 34.34 -3.64
N THR A 300 4.94 33.68 -4.74
CA THR A 300 4.59 34.07 -6.10
C THR A 300 3.61 33.06 -6.67
N MET A 301 2.33 33.42 -6.73
CA MET A 301 1.25 32.60 -7.30
C MET A 301 1.37 32.48 -8.83
N PRO A 302 0.75 31.50 -9.52
CA PRO A 302 0.87 31.35 -10.97
C PRO A 302 0.21 32.48 -11.77
N GLU A 303 -0.91 33.02 -11.28
CA GLU A 303 -1.70 34.06 -11.94
C GLU A 303 -2.12 35.17 -10.95
N LYS A 304 -2.79 36.23 -11.40
CA LYS A 304 -3.38 37.22 -10.48
C LYS A 304 -4.64 36.63 -9.83
N PHE A 305 -4.90 37.00 -8.57
CA PHE A 305 -6.08 36.54 -7.81
C PHE A 305 -6.77 37.73 -7.13
N SER A 306 -8.03 37.55 -6.76
CA SER A 306 -8.87 38.55 -6.06
C SER A 306 -9.12 38.24 -4.58
N GLY A 307 -8.86 37.00 -4.15
CA GLY A 307 -9.01 36.57 -2.76
C GLY A 307 -8.06 37.29 -1.80
N LYS A 308 -8.47 37.44 -0.55
CA LYS A 308 -7.62 37.98 0.53
C LYS A 308 -6.91 36.83 1.25
N PRO A 309 -5.57 36.82 1.34
CA PRO A 309 -4.86 35.83 2.14
C PRO A 309 -5.21 35.94 3.63
N GLY A 310 -5.64 34.83 4.22
CA GLY A 310 -5.70 34.64 5.66
C GLY A 310 -4.38 34.06 6.18
N PHE A 311 -3.98 34.47 7.38
CA PHE A 311 -2.83 33.94 8.09
C PHE A 311 -3.22 33.52 9.50
N SER A 312 -2.53 32.52 10.04
CA SER A 312 -2.64 32.09 11.44
C SER A 312 -1.27 31.70 11.98
N THR A 313 -1.03 31.92 13.27
CA THR A 313 0.14 31.44 13.98
C THR A 313 -0.25 30.81 15.32
N GLY A 314 0.65 30.00 15.87
CA GLY A 314 0.44 29.29 17.13
C GLY A 314 0.60 27.78 17.00
N SER A 315 0.18 27.07 18.04
CA SER A 315 0.24 25.61 18.13
C SER A 315 -0.76 24.91 17.21
N TYR A 316 -0.55 23.61 16.96
CA TYR A 316 -1.45 22.83 16.10
C TYR A 316 -2.90 22.86 16.59
N GLY A 317 -3.81 23.35 15.74
CA GLY A 317 -5.24 23.48 16.02
C GLY A 317 -5.68 24.85 16.53
N GLU A 318 -4.74 25.73 16.89
CA GLU A 318 -5.02 27.13 17.19
C GLU A 318 -5.39 27.90 15.92
N ARG A 319 -6.23 28.94 16.06
CA ARG A 319 -6.72 29.78 14.96
C ARG A 319 -6.45 31.27 15.19
N SER A 320 -5.52 31.57 16.09
CA SER A 320 -5.15 32.92 16.55
C SER A 320 -3.92 33.43 15.80
N GLY A 321 -3.29 34.51 16.28
CA GLY A 321 -1.94 34.92 15.87
C GLY A 321 -1.83 35.64 14.53
N SER A 322 -2.95 35.94 13.87
CA SER A 322 -2.95 36.74 12.62
C SER A 322 -2.46 38.18 12.83
N ASP A 323 -2.51 38.68 14.06
CA ASP A 323 -2.10 40.01 14.50
C ASP A 323 -0.59 40.25 14.42
N ILE A 324 0.24 39.19 14.57
CA ILE A 324 1.69 39.29 14.43
C ILE A 324 2.19 39.20 12.98
N VAL A 325 1.30 39.15 11.98
CA VAL A 325 1.68 38.99 10.56
C VAL A 325 1.35 40.27 9.77
N LYS A 326 2.38 40.94 9.26
CA LYS A 326 2.22 42.09 8.34
C LYS A 326 2.59 41.69 6.93
N TYR A 327 1.63 41.81 6.00
CA TYR A 327 1.80 41.43 4.61
C TYR A 327 1.22 42.49 3.65
N HIS A 328 1.61 42.39 2.38
CA HIS A 328 1.01 43.09 1.26
C HIS A 328 0.87 42.15 0.06
N VAL A 329 -0.05 42.49 -0.85
CA VAL A 329 -0.25 41.78 -2.12
C VAL A 329 0.02 42.73 -3.27
N ASN A 330 0.86 42.32 -4.22
CA ASN A 330 1.13 43.04 -5.45
C ASN A 330 0.88 42.10 -6.64
N GLY A 331 -0.33 42.17 -7.19
CA GLY A 331 -0.78 41.37 -8.33
C GLY A 331 -0.84 39.87 -8.03
N ARG A 332 0.26 39.15 -8.31
CA ARG A 332 0.41 37.71 -8.08
C ARG A 332 1.40 37.37 -6.95
N VAL A 333 1.99 38.38 -6.31
CA VAL A 333 2.98 38.22 -5.25
C VAL A 333 2.38 38.60 -3.91
N ILE A 334 2.52 37.72 -2.92
CA ILE A 334 2.20 37.95 -1.51
C ILE A 334 3.54 38.05 -0.79
N ALA A 335 3.80 39.14 -0.07
CA ALA A 335 5.04 39.30 0.69
C ALA A 335 4.78 39.90 2.06
N GLY A 336 5.47 39.40 3.08
CA GLY A 336 5.22 39.78 4.46
C GLY A 336 6.29 39.32 5.43
N HIS A 337 6.07 39.61 6.70
CA HIS A 337 6.94 39.24 7.81
C HIS A 337 6.16 39.13 9.12
N THR A 338 6.74 38.43 10.11
CA THR A 338 6.25 38.48 11.48
C THR A 338 6.79 39.71 12.21
N THR A 339 5.95 40.31 13.05
CA THR A 339 6.33 41.37 14.01
C THR A 339 6.61 40.83 15.41
N GLY A 340 6.14 39.62 15.70
CA GLY A 340 6.51 38.84 16.89
C GLY A 340 7.41 37.65 16.55
N ARG A 341 7.96 37.02 17.59
CA ARG A 341 8.61 35.69 17.49
C ARG A 341 7.55 34.60 17.35
N LEU A 342 7.92 33.50 16.70
CA LEU A 342 7.23 32.22 16.85
C LEU A 342 7.95 31.41 17.94
N LEU A 343 7.20 30.72 18.78
CA LEU A 343 7.72 29.81 19.80
C LEU A 343 8.05 28.42 19.22
N ALA A 344 8.78 27.62 19.98
CA ALA A 344 8.99 26.21 19.65
C ALA A 344 7.63 25.49 19.48
N GLY A 345 7.48 24.75 18.38
CA GLY A 345 6.24 24.05 18.01
C GLY A 345 5.19 24.90 17.27
N GLU A 346 5.34 26.22 17.20
CA GLU A 346 4.38 27.08 16.50
C GLU A 346 4.55 27.06 14.97
N ALA A 347 3.44 27.24 14.25
CA ALA A 347 3.41 27.39 12.80
C ALA A 347 3.20 28.85 12.36
N LEU A 348 3.49 29.11 11.08
CA LEU A 348 2.93 30.24 10.33
C LEU A 348 2.29 29.66 9.07
N THR A 349 0.97 29.73 9.01
CA THR A 349 0.16 29.15 7.93
C THR A 349 -0.49 30.26 7.11
N ILE A 350 -0.54 30.07 5.79
CA ILE A 350 -1.32 30.89 4.87
C ILE A 350 -2.48 30.05 4.29
N ARG A 351 -3.66 30.67 4.21
CA ARG A 351 -4.84 30.14 3.53
C ARG A 351 -5.36 31.19 2.55
N LEU A 352 -5.53 30.83 1.29
CA LEU A 352 -6.08 31.69 0.25
C LEU A 352 -7.11 30.92 -0.57
N GLU A 353 -8.35 31.42 -0.54
CA GLU A 353 -9.45 30.91 -1.36
C GLU A 353 -9.37 31.51 -2.76
N LEU A 354 -9.57 30.66 -3.77
CA LEU A 354 -9.32 30.96 -5.18
C LEU A 354 -10.53 30.51 -6.03
N PRO A 355 -10.79 31.16 -7.18
CA PRO A 355 -11.85 30.72 -8.08
C PRO A 355 -11.55 29.30 -8.59
N GLN A 356 -12.61 28.50 -8.80
CA GLN A 356 -12.45 27.12 -9.28
C GLN A 356 -11.66 27.06 -10.60
N GLY A 357 -10.70 26.15 -10.68
CA GLY A 357 -9.86 25.94 -11.86
C GLY A 357 -8.75 26.98 -12.03
N TYR A 358 -8.40 27.71 -10.96
CA TYR A 358 -7.20 28.52 -10.87
C TYR A 358 -5.95 27.64 -11.00
N PHE A 359 -5.90 26.55 -10.22
CA PHE A 359 -5.01 25.42 -10.45
C PHE A 359 -5.60 24.51 -11.53
N LYS A 360 -4.74 24.02 -12.40
CA LYS A 360 -5.08 23.07 -13.46
C LYS A 360 -4.83 21.67 -12.94
N LEU A 361 -5.72 20.74 -13.29
CA LEU A 361 -5.46 19.31 -13.11
C LEU A 361 -4.25 18.92 -13.98
N ASP A 362 -3.27 18.24 -13.38
CA ASP A 362 -2.16 17.65 -14.14
C ASP A 362 -2.74 16.58 -15.09
N PRO A 363 -2.62 16.76 -16.42
CA PRO A 363 -3.17 15.81 -17.39
C PRO A 363 -2.48 14.45 -17.31
N VAL A 364 -1.21 14.38 -16.88
CA VAL A 364 -0.47 13.12 -16.75
C VAL A 364 -1.00 12.33 -15.55
N LYS A 365 -1.11 12.95 -14.36
CA LYS A 365 -1.71 12.29 -13.18
C LYS A 365 -3.14 11.84 -13.45
N THR A 366 -3.95 12.68 -14.10
CA THR A 366 -5.33 12.37 -14.49
C THR A 366 -5.42 11.20 -15.47
N THR A 367 -4.47 11.10 -16.40
CA THR A 367 -4.42 10.04 -17.42
C THR A 367 -3.96 8.71 -16.80
N ILE A 368 -2.91 8.73 -15.97
CA ILE A 368 -2.43 7.54 -15.25
C ILE A 368 -3.54 6.97 -14.35
N ALA A 369 -4.22 7.83 -13.57
CA ALA A 369 -5.33 7.40 -12.71
C ALA A 369 -6.43 6.67 -13.49
N LYS A 370 -6.82 7.18 -14.67
CA LYS A 370 -7.80 6.50 -15.55
C LYS A 370 -7.30 5.12 -16.00
N PHE A 371 -6.04 5.00 -16.42
CA PHE A 371 -5.51 3.72 -16.90
C PHE A 371 -5.31 2.69 -15.78
N VAL A 372 -5.01 3.11 -14.54
CA VAL A 372 -4.91 2.21 -13.37
C VAL A 372 -6.21 1.43 -13.12
N PHE A 373 -7.38 2.00 -13.42
CA PHE A 373 -8.66 1.28 -13.31
C PHE A 373 -9.03 0.49 -14.58
N ILE A 374 -8.64 0.98 -15.77
CA ILE A 374 -8.98 0.34 -17.05
C ILE A 374 -8.16 -0.95 -17.27
N VAL A 375 -6.85 -0.94 -16.97
CA VAL A 375 -5.97 -2.08 -17.25
C VAL A 375 -6.40 -3.36 -16.52
N PRO A 376 -6.67 -3.37 -15.19
CA PRO A 376 -7.12 -4.58 -14.49
C PRO A 376 -8.45 -5.14 -15.03
N VAL A 377 -9.37 -4.26 -15.45
CA VAL A 377 -10.65 -4.68 -16.04
C VAL A 377 -10.43 -5.37 -17.38
N ILE A 378 -9.59 -4.80 -18.26
CA ILE A 378 -9.23 -5.42 -19.55
C ILE A 378 -8.50 -6.75 -19.33
N THR A 379 -7.52 -6.81 -18.42
CA THR A 379 -6.81 -8.05 -18.09
C THR A 379 -7.77 -9.12 -17.54
N GLY A 380 -8.73 -8.74 -16.69
CA GLY A 380 -9.77 -9.62 -16.17
C GLY A 380 -10.69 -10.18 -17.27
N ILE A 381 -11.11 -9.34 -18.22
CA ILE A 381 -11.91 -9.77 -19.39
C ILE A 381 -11.10 -10.73 -20.27
N ILE A 382 -9.83 -10.44 -20.55
CA ILE A 382 -8.95 -11.32 -21.35
C ILE A 382 -8.78 -12.68 -20.64
N ALA A 383 -8.53 -12.69 -19.33
CA ALA A 383 -8.42 -13.92 -18.55
C ALA A 383 -9.72 -14.74 -18.55
N LEU A 384 -10.88 -14.07 -18.47
CA LEU A 384 -12.20 -14.71 -18.56
C LEU A 384 -12.43 -15.35 -19.95
N VAL A 385 -12.13 -14.62 -21.03
CA VAL A 385 -12.26 -15.13 -22.41
C VAL A 385 -11.33 -16.33 -22.64
N LEU A 386 -10.06 -16.24 -22.23
CA LEU A 386 -9.11 -17.35 -22.30
C LEU A 386 -9.60 -18.57 -21.50
N SER A 387 -10.14 -18.37 -20.30
CA SER A 387 -10.73 -19.45 -19.50
C SER A 387 -11.88 -20.14 -20.24
N ILE A 388 -12.80 -19.38 -20.83
CA ILE A 388 -13.91 -19.90 -21.63
C ILE A 388 -13.41 -20.65 -22.87
N MET A 389 -12.38 -20.15 -23.56
CA MET A 389 -11.77 -20.81 -24.71
C MET A 389 -11.11 -22.15 -24.35
N ILE A 390 -10.38 -22.20 -23.23
CA ILE A 390 -9.76 -23.44 -22.72
C ILE A 390 -10.86 -24.46 -22.37
N LEU A 391 -11.90 -24.05 -21.63
CA LEU A 391 -13.04 -24.90 -21.28
C LEU A 391 -13.81 -25.42 -22.52
N ARG A 392 -13.90 -24.63 -23.60
CA ARG A 392 -14.46 -25.09 -24.88
C ARG A 392 -13.53 -26.10 -25.57
N LYS A 393 -12.21 -25.86 -25.58
CA LYS A 393 -11.22 -26.72 -26.23
C LYS A 393 -11.03 -28.08 -25.54
N GLU A 394 -11.17 -28.14 -24.21
CA GLU A 394 -11.14 -29.42 -23.47
C GLU A 394 -12.34 -30.30 -23.80
N LYS A 395 -13.54 -29.73 -24.00
CA LYS A 395 -14.73 -30.48 -24.41
C LYS A 395 -14.65 -31.08 -25.82
N SER A 396 -13.79 -30.57 -26.69
CA SER A 396 -13.64 -31.03 -28.08
C SER A 396 -12.64 -32.16 -28.31
N LYS A 397 -12.00 -32.71 -27.25
CA LYS A 397 -11.12 -33.89 -27.40
C LYS A 397 -11.92 -35.18 -27.46
N SER A 398 -12.39 -35.55 -28.65
CA SER A 398 -12.98 -36.88 -28.91
C SER A 398 -11.89 -37.96 -28.95
N THR A 399 -11.97 -38.94 -28.05
CA THR A 399 -11.14 -40.16 -28.09
C THR A 399 -11.65 -41.11 -29.19
N PRO A 400 -10.78 -41.66 -30.06
CA PRO A 400 -11.22 -42.64 -31.06
C PRO A 400 -11.54 -43.98 -30.39
N VAL A 401 -12.69 -44.55 -30.72
CA VAL A 401 -13.11 -45.90 -30.29
C VAL A 401 -12.74 -46.89 -31.38
N ILE A 402 -11.94 -47.91 -31.04
CA ILE A 402 -11.52 -48.98 -31.95
C ILE A 402 -12.63 -50.05 -31.97
N ARG A 403 -13.02 -50.53 -33.16
CA ARG A 403 -13.90 -51.69 -33.34
C ARG A 403 -13.07 -52.87 -33.83
N TYR A 404 -13.34 -54.06 -33.28
CA TYR A 404 -12.81 -55.32 -33.77
C TYR A 404 -13.92 -56.06 -34.53
N THR A 405 -13.61 -56.54 -35.73
CA THR A 405 -14.49 -57.40 -36.54
C THR A 405 -13.83 -58.77 -36.64
N ALA A 406 -14.60 -59.85 -36.56
CA ALA A 406 -14.08 -61.19 -36.77
C ALA A 406 -13.54 -61.35 -38.21
N PRO A 407 -12.37 -62.00 -38.42
CA PRO A 407 -11.89 -62.32 -39.76
C PRO A 407 -12.85 -63.23 -40.53
N ASP A 408 -12.81 -63.13 -41.85
CA ASP A 408 -13.32 -64.11 -42.82
C ASP A 408 -14.79 -64.52 -42.69
N GLY A 409 -15.63 -63.65 -42.12
CA GLY A 409 -17.08 -63.82 -42.06
C GLY A 409 -17.58 -64.90 -41.08
N LEU A 410 -16.67 -65.49 -40.30
CA LEU A 410 -16.97 -66.51 -39.29
C LEU A 410 -18.01 -65.99 -38.28
N ASN A 411 -18.95 -66.85 -37.89
CA ASN A 411 -19.84 -66.53 -36.78
C ASN A 411 -19.14 -66.70 -35.43
N SER A 412 -19.78 -66.22 -34.35
CA SER A 412 -19.17 -66.18 -33.02
C SER A 412 -18.90 -67.55 -32.38
N LEU A 413 -19.46 -68.66 -32.91
CA LEU A 413 -19.10 -70.01 -32.47
C LEU A 413 -18.03 -70.64 -33.37
N GLU A 414 -18.07 -70.42 -34.67
CA GLU A 414 -17.05 -70.88 -35.62
C GLU A 414 -15.68 -70.27 -35.30
N LEU A 415 -15.63 -68.99 -34.89
CA LEU A 415 -14.39 -68.37 -34.43
C LEU A 415 -13.85 -69.02 -33.14
N VAL A 416 -14.72 -69.40 -32.20
CA VAL A 416 -14.33 -70.11 -30.96
C VAL A 416 -13.85 -71.52 -31.29
N PHE A 417 -14.58 -72.23 -32.15
CA PHE A 417 -14.22 -73.57 -32.59
C PHE A 417 -12.90 -73.59 -33.37
N ALA A 418 -12.65 -72.61 -34.25
CA ALA A 418 -11.39 -72.47 -34.97
C ALA A 418 -10.18 -72.18 -34.05
N ASN A 419 -10.40 -71.61 -32.87
CA ASN A 419 -9.35 -71.33 -31.89
C ASN A 419 -9.10 -72.52 -30.94
N ASP A 420 -10.17 -73.12 -30.41
CA ASP A 420 -10.10 -74.07 -29.29
C ASP A 420 -10.49 -75.52 -29.67
N ASN A 421 -10.80 -75.80 -30.96
CA ASN A 421 -11.32 -77.07 -31.49
C ASN A 421 -12.54 -77.65 -30.74
N THR A 422 -13.19 -76.85 -29.90
CA THR A 422 -14.31 -77.22 -29.02
C THR A 422 -15.21 -76.00 -28.83
N ILE A 423 -16.49 -76.22 -28.48
CA ILE A 423 -17.44 -75.13 -28.20
C ILE A 423 -17.88 -75.24 -26.74
N PRO A 424 -17.34 -74.42 -25.82
CA PRO A 424 -17.81 -74.35 -24.44
C PRO A 424 -19.28 -73.89 -24.37
N HIS A 425 -20.08 -74.47 -23.47
CA HIS A 425 -21.50 -74.12 -23.34
C HIS A 425 -21.75 -72.62 -23.05
N LYS A 426 -20.82 -71.96 -22.34
CA LYS A 426 -20.83 -70.51 -22.11
C LYS A 426 -20.72 -69.67 -23.39
N SER A 427 -20.17 -70.23 -24.46
CA SER A 427 -20.00 -69.53 -25.76
C SER A 427 -21.31 -69.43 -26.54
N ALA A 428 -22.33 -70.26 -26.25
CA ALA A 428 -23.65 -70.16 -26.86
C ALA A 428 -24.27 -68.75 -26.73
N ALA A 429 -24.00 -68.04 -25.61
CA ALA A 429 -24.48 -66.68 -25.40
C ALA A 429 -23.94 -65.67 -26.43
N SER A 430 -22.71 -65.85 -26.96
CA SER A 430 -22.17 -64.96 -28.00
C SER A 430 -22.92 -65.13 -29.33
N MET A 431 -23.40 -66.34 -29.63
CA MET A 431 -24.21 -66.61 -30.81
C MET A 431 -25.58 -65.92 -30.76
N VAL A 432 -26.22 -65.88 -29.59
CA VAL A 432 -27.48 -65.13 -29.39
C VAL A 432 -27.28 -63.65 -29.71
N VAL A 433 -26.19 -63.04 -29.20
CA VAL A 433 -25.85 -61.63 -29.48
C VAL A 433 -25.51 -61.42 -30.97
N TYR A 434 -24.80 -62.36 -31.59
CA TYR A 434 -24.45 -62.31 -33.02
C TYR A 434 -25.69 -62.37 -33.93
N LEU A 435 -26.63 -63.26 -33.62
CA LEU A 435 -27.90 -63.41 -34.34
C LEU A 435 -28.85 -62.23 -34.09
N ALA A 436 -28.83 -61.64 -32.89
CA ALA A 436 -29.52 -60.39 -32.60
C ALA A 436 -28.97 -59.22 -33.43
N ASN A 437 -27.64 -59.12 -33.55
CA ASN A 437 -26.99 -58.12 -34.39
C ASN A 437 -27.26 -58.33 -35.90
N LYS A 438 -27.50 -59.57 -36.35
CA LYS A 438 -28.01 -59.87 -37.71
C LYS A 438 -29.54 -59.66 -37.86
N GLY A 439 -30.26 -59.32 -36.79
CA GLY A 439 -31.70 -59.00 -36.82
C GLY A 439 -32.64 -60.21 -36.83
N TYR A 440 -32.20 -61.40 -36.41
CA TYR A 440 -33.05 -62.60 -36.35
C TYR A 440 -33.88 -62.70 -35.07
N LEU A 441 -33.39 -62.11 -33.98
CA LEU A 441 -34.04 -62.12 -32.66
C LEU A 441 -33.76 -60.81 -31.91
N THR A 442 -34.56 -60.50 -30.90
CA THR A 442 -34.26 -59.46 -29.90
C THR A 442 -33.97 -60.08 -28.55
N ILE A 443 -33.12 -59.41 -27.78
CA ILE A 443 -32.82 -59.72 -26.39
C ILE A 443 -33.40 -58.56 -25.57
N ASP A 444 -34.42 -58.83 -24.77
CA ASP A 444 -34.90 -57.90 -23.74
C ASP A 444 -34.37 -58.36 -22.37
N ILE A 445 -34.01 -57.43 -21.50
CA ILE A 445 -33.36 -57.71 -20.21
C ILE A 445 -34.07 -56.92 -19.12
N ASP A 446 -34.76 -57.63 -18.23
CA ASP A 446 -35.47 -57.07 -17.08
C ASP A 446 -34.88 -57.63 -15.78
N GLY A 447 -34.03 -56.82 -15.15
CA GLY A 447 -33.27 -57.20 -13.95
C GLY A 447 -32.27 -58.32 -14.24
N GLU A 448 -32.48 -59.47 -13.59
CA GLU A 448 -31.66 -60.69 -13.77
C GLU A 448 -32.24 -61.63 -14.84
N ASN A 449 -33.46 -61.38 -15.32
CA ASN A 449 -34.12 -62.19 -16.34
C ASN A 449 -33.88 -61.62 -17.73
N PHE A 450 -33.81 -62.49 -18.74
CA PHE A 450 -33.75 -62.11 -20.15
C PHE A 450 -34.82 -62.83 -20.95
N THR A 451 -35.43 -62.14 -21.91
CA THR A 451 -36.42 -62.68 -22.84
C THR A 451 -35.86 -62.64 -24.25
N LEU A 452 -35.85 -63.78 -24.93
CA LEU A 452 -35.44 -63.89 -26.33
C LEU A 452 -36.70 -63.96 -27.20
N THR A 453 -36.87 -62.99 -28.10
CA THR A 453 -38.01 -62.96 -29.03
C THR A 453 -37.50 -63.20 -30.44
N LYS A 454 -37.93 -64.29 -31.09
CA LYS A 454 -37.65 -64.56 -32.50
C LYS A 454 -38.40 -63.56 -33.38
N LEU A 455 -37.67 -62.80 -34.21
CA LEU A 455 -38.26 -61.81 -35.13
C LEU A 455 -38.63 -62.43 -36.48
N LYS A 456 -37.79 -63.34 -36.99
CA LYS A 456 -38.02 -64.06 -38.25
C LYS A 456 -37.37 -65.44 -38.22
N ASP A 457 -37.79 -66.31 -39.13
CA ASP A 457 -37.07 -67.53 -39.43
C ASP A 457 -35.68 -67.24 -40.03
N TYR A 458 -34.78 -68.21 -39.88
CA TYR A 458 -33.42 -68.09 -40.40
C TYR A 458 -33.40 -68.33 -41.92
N ASP A 459 -33.12 -67.27 -42.68
CA ASP A 459 -33.05 -67.24 -44.15
C ASP A 459 -31.60 -67.22 -44.68
N GLY A 460 -30.61 -67.35 -43.80
CA GLY A 460 -29.19 -67.38 -44.14
C GLY A 460 -28.69 -68.74 -44.64
N GLN A 461 -27.43 -68.75 -45.12
CA GLN A 461 -26.78 -69.93 -45.71
C GLN A 461 -25.82 -70.66 -44.75
N ASN A 462 -25.58 -70.12 -43.55
CA ASN A 462 -24.68 -70.75 -42.58
C ASN A 462 -25.44 -71.82 -41.77
N GLU A 463 -24.98 -73.07 -41.85
CA GLU A 463 -25.64 -74.22 -41.22
C GLU A 463 -25.59 -74.16 -39.68
N SER A 464 -24.47 -73.72 -39.11
CA SER A 464 -24.27 -73.57 -37.66
C SER A 464 -25.29 -72.59 -37.06
N GLU A 465 -25.50 -71.46 -37.73
CA GLU A 465 -26.51 -70.46 -37.36
C GLU A 465 -27.94 -71.01 -37.48
N ARG A 466 -28.23 -71.79 -38.54
CA ARG A 466 -29.55 -72.42 -38.76
C ARG A 466 -29.89 -73.42 -37.66
N ILE A 467 -28.95 -74.32 -37.35
CA ILE A 467 -29.12 -75.34 -36.29
C ILE A 467 -29.31 -74.65 -34.94
N PHE A 468 -28.51 -73.61 -34.64
CA PHE A 468 -28.64 -72.86 -33.39
C PHE A 468 -29.97 -72.13 -33.27
N MET A 469 -30.42 -71.42 -34.31
CA MET A 469 -31.72 -70.74 -34.34
C MET A 469 -32.91 -71.70 -34.19
N ASN A 470 -32.83 -72.88 -34.80
CA ASN A 470 -33.88 -73.89 -34.66
C ASN A 470 -33.90 -74.50 -33.26
N GLY A 471 -32.73 -74.85 -32.71
CA GLY A 471 -32.63 -75.40 -31.34
C GLY A 471 -33.05 -74.42 -30.25
N LEU A 472 -32.74 -73.12 -30.41
CA LEU A 472 -33.04 -72.07 -29.45
C LEU A 472 -34.55 -71.78 -29.30
N PHE A 473 -35.35 -72.10 -30.32
CA PHE A 473 -36.78 -71.82 -30.38
C PHE A 473 -37.62 -73.05 -30.75
N ASN A 474 -37.13 -74.26 -30.47
CA ASN A 474 -37.93 -75.48 -30.66
C ASN A 474 -38.86 -75.72 -29.46
N ASN A 475 -40.10 -76.13 -29.71
CA ASN A 475 -41.13 -76.28 -28.67
C ASN A 475 -41.09 -77.64 -27.92
N ASP A 476 -40.19 -78.56 -28.30
CA ASP A 476 -40.15 -79.93 -27.74
C ASP A 476 -39.36 -80.06 -26.42
N HIS A 477 -38.75 -78.97 -25.93
CA HIS A 477 -38.05 -78.92 -24.65
C HIS A 477 -38.49 -77.67 -23.86
N PRO A 478 -39.13 -77.82 -22.68
CA PRO A 478 -39.59 -76.70 -21.84
C PRO A 478 -38.46 -76.03 -21.05
#